data_AF-A0A7S3ASF1-F1
#
_entry.id   AF-A0A7S3ASF1-F1
#
_cell.length_a   1.000
_cell.length_b   1.000
_cell.length_c   1.000
_cell.angle_alpha   90.00
_cell.angle_beta   90.00
_cell.angle_gamma   90.00
#
_symmetry.space_group_name_H-M   'P 1'
#
loop_
_entity.id
_entity.type
_entity.pdbx_description
1 polymer ?
#
loop_
_entity_poly.entity_id
_entity_poly.type
_entity_poly.pdbx_seq_one_letter_code
_entity_poly.pdbx_strand_id
1 'polypeptide(L)'
;VSPEDIRQQALGDCWMVSALSLLAERPNLLAAVMPTRTVNAAGAYQARLCHNGEWRTLLMDDSFPCVKPPHAMQGVPAFAYALRRQLWVALLEKAFAKLHG
;
A
#
# COMPACT_ATOMS: atom_id res chain seq x y z
N VAL A 1 12.25 -5.44 1.75
CA VAL A 1 10.80 -5.67 1.90
C VAL A 1 10.64 -7.14 2.23
N SER A 2 10.17 -7.51 3.42
CA SER A 2 9.87 -8.90 3.77
C SER A 2 8.36 -9.10 3.81
N PRO A 3 7.80 -10.23 3.35
CA PRO A 3 6.37 -10.56 3.48
C PRO A 3 5.85 -10.46 4.92
N GLU A 4 6.71 -10.76 5.90
CA GLU A 4 6.40 -10.72 7.33
C GLU A 4 6.12 -9.30 7.87
N ASP A 5 6.53 -8.27 7.11
CA ASP A 5 6.31 -6.88 7.50
C ASP A 5 4.86 -6.45 7.26
N ILE A 6 4.06 -7.17 6.47
CA ILE A 6 2.71 -6.74 6.08
C ILE A 6 1.68 -7.08 7.17
N ARG A 7 0.97 -6.08 7.66
CA ARG A 7 -0.08 -6.21 8.69
C ARG A 7 -1.43 -5.85 8.10
N GLN A 8 -2.37 -6.78 8.24
CA GLN A 8 -3.76 -6.59 7.87
C GLN A 8 -4.56 -6.03 9.05
N GLN A 9 -5.44 -5.06 8.78
CA GLN A 9 -6.42 -4.54 9.75
C GLN A 9 -7.84 -5.03 9.41
N ALA A 10 -8.86 -4.56 10.12
CA ALA A 10 -10.19 -5.19 10.21
C ALA A 10 -11.04 -5.24 8.91
N LEU A 11 -10.48 -4.92 7.74
CA LEU A 11 -11.25 -4.77 6.50
C LEU A 11 -11.56 -6.07 5.75
N GLY A 12 -11.03 -7.22 6.19
CA GLY A 12 -11.33 -8.53 5.56
C GLY A 12 -10.73 -8.72 4.16
N ASP A 13 -9.80 -7.85 3.76
CA ASP A 13 -9.07 -7.81 2.49
C ASP A 13 -7.88 -8.80 2.40
N CYS A 14 -8.00 -9.97 3.03
CA CYS A 14 -6.85 -10.89 3.22
C CYS A 14 -6.30 -11.43 1.89
N TRP A 15 -7.18 -11.52 0.89
CA TRP A 15 -6.83 -11.88 -0.47
C TRP A 15 -5.87 -10.86 -1.10
N MET A 16 -6.05 -9.57 -0.82
CA MET A 16 -5.21 -8.49 -1.34
C MET A 16 -3.87 -8.46 -0.62
N VAL A 17 -3.89 -8.51 0.72
CA VAL A 17 -2.68 -8.54 1.54
C VAL A 17 -1.79 -9.74 1.19
N SER A 18 -2.38 -10.92 0.97
CA SER A 18 -1.65 -12.12 0.54
C SER A 18 -1.00 -11.95 -0.83
N ALA A 19 -1.68 -11.30 -1.78
CA ALA A 19 -1.11 -10.98 -3.09
C ALA A 19 0.05 -9.97 -2.99
N LEU A 20 -0.04 -8.99 -2.09
CA LEU A 20 1.04 -8.04 -1.82
C LEU A 20 2.26 -8.72 -1.18
N SER A 21 2.05 -9.71 -0.29
CA SER A 21 3.14 -10.52 0.26
C SER A 21 3.92 -11.27 -0.82
N LEU A 22 3.23 -11.86 -1.80
CA LEU A 22 3.89 -12.50 -2.95
C LEU A 22 4.60 -11.49 -3.85
N LEU A 23 4.05 -10.28 -4.01
CA LEU A 23 4.67 -9.21 -4.76
C LEU A 23 5.97 -8.73 -4.10
N ALA A 24 6.03 -8.72 -2.77
CA ALA A 24 7.22 -8.35 -2.00
C ALA A 24 8.42 -9.28 -2.28
N GLU A 25 8.18 -10.56 -2.58
CA GLU A 25 9.21 -11.53 -2.96
C GLU A 25 9.73 -11.35 -4.39
N ARG A 26 9.08 -10.50 -5.20
CA ARG A 26 9.43 -10.27 -6.61
C ARG A 26 9.76 -8.80 -6.88
N PRO A 27 10.99 -8.34 -6.54
CA PRO A 27 11.39 -6.94 -6.65
C PRO A 27 11.17 -6.29 -8.02
N ASN A 28 11.30 -7.07 -9.10
CA ASN A 28 11.09 -6.60 -10.47
C ASN A 28 9.62 -6.27 -10.74
N LEU A 29 8.69 -7.10 -10.26
CA LEU A 29 7.26 -6.85 -10.39
C LEU A 29 6.82 -5.70 -9.49
N LEU A 30 7.35 -5.64 -8.26
CA LEU A 30 7.13 -4.51 -7.37
C LEU A 30 7.61 -3.18 -8.01
N ALA A 31 8.72 -3.19 -8.76
CA ALA A 31 9.19 -2.04 -9.53
C ALA A 31 8.18 -1.59 -10.59
N ALA A 32 7.59 -2.55 -11.29
CA ALA A 32 6.65 -2.28 -12.36
C ALA A 32 5.34 -1.70 -11.80
N VAL A 33 4.89 -2.19 -10.65
CA VAL A 33 3.66 -1.77 -9.96
C VAL A 33 3.86 -0.47 -9.19
N MET A 34 5.03 -0.24 -8.59
CA MET A 34 5.38 0.97 -7.83
C MET A 34 6.62 1.64 -8.45
N PRO A 35 6.43 2.53 -9.45
CA PRO A 35 7.54 3.29 -10.05
C PRO A 35 8.23 4.21 -9.05
N THR A 36 7.47 4.80 -8.11
CA THR A 36 8.00 5.69 -7.08
C THR A 36 8.57 4.86 -5.93
N ARG A 37 9.90 4.69 -5.92
CA ARG A 37 10.61 3.84 -4.93
C ARG A 37 11.14 4.60 -3.71
N THR A 38 11.30 5.91 -3.83
CA THR A 38 11.79 6.78 -2.77
C THR A 38 10.65 7.63 -2.23
N VAL A 39 10.77 8.04 -0.97
CA VAL A 39 9.87 9.03 -0.37
C VAL A 39 9.94 10.30 -1.23
N ASN A 40 8.78 10.76 -1.68
CA ASN A 40 8.66 11.98 -2.45
C ASN A 40 8.37 13.14 -1.49
N ALA A 41 9.21 14.18 -1.49
CA ALA A 41 9.02 15.36 -0.66
C ALA A 41 7.72 16.12 -0.98
N ALA A 42 7.20 15.99 -2.20
CA ALA A 42 5.90 16.54 -2.58
C ALA A 42 4.71 15.67 -2.13
N GLY A 43 4.95 14.53 -1.49
CA GLY A 43 3.91 13.62 -1.01
C GLY A 43 3.17 12.87 -2.12
N ALA A 44 3.61 12.96 -3.38
CA ALA A 44 2.92 12.38 -4.55
C ALA A 44 3.57 11.08 -5.05
N TYR A 45 2.76 10.04 -5.24
CA TYR A 45 3.20 8.69 -5.59
C TYR A 45 2.37 8.11 -6.74
N GLN A 46 3.01 7.27 -7.55
CA GLN A 46 2.34 6.53 -8.62
C GLN A 46 2.27 5.04 -8.30
N ALA A 47 1.13 4.42 -8.61
CA ALA A 47 0.96 2.98 -8.66
C ALA A 47 0.36 2.56 -10.00
N ARG A 48 0.75 1.38 -10.50
CA ARG A 48 0.21 0.79 -11.73
C ARG A 48 -0.58 -0.46 -11.37
N LEU A 49 -1.88 -0.42 -11.61
CA LEU A 49 -2.79 -1.55 -11.40
C LEU A 49 -3.32 -2.02 -12.74
N CYS A 50 -3.43 -3.34 -12.90
CA CYS A 50 -4.11 -3.94 -14.05
C CYS A 50 -5.57 -4.22 -13.66
N HIS A 51 -6.51 -3.60 -14.36
CA HIS A 51 -7.94 -3.76 -14.13
C HIS A 51 -8.63 -4.06 -15.45
N ASN A 52 -9.40 -5.15 -15.51
CA ASN A 52 -10.06 -5.64 -16.71
C ASN A 52 -9.12 -5.79 -17.93
N GLY A 53 -7.88 -6.19 -17.69
CA GLY A 53 -6.86 -6.36 -18.73
C GLY A 53 -6.13 -5.06 -19.15
N GLU A 54 -6.53 -3.91 -18.59
CA GLU A 54 -5.89 -2.62 -18.88
C GLU A 54 -4.99 -2.17 -17.73
N TRP A 55 -3.78 -1.75 -18.07
CA TRP A 55 -2.88 -1.11 -17.11
C TRP A 55 -3.26 0.35 -16.91
N ARG A 56 -3.53 0.74 -15.66
CA ARG A 56 -3.84 2.11 -15.27
C ARG A 56 -2.81 2.62 -14.28
N THR A 57 -2.32 3.83 -14.50
CA THR A 57 -1.41 4.51 -13.58
C THR A 57 -2.21 5.50 -12.73
N LEU A 58 -2.17 5.32 -11.42
CA LEU A 58 -2.91 6.10 -10.43
C LEU A 58 -1.95 7.00 -9.66
N LEU A 59 -2.27 8.29 -9.59
CA LEU A 59 -1.56 9.27 -8.76
C LEU A 59 -2.25 9.38 -7.40
N MET A 60 -1.48 9.35 -6.32
CA MET A 60 -1.97 9.40 -4.94
C MET A 60 -1.08 10.28 -4.09
N ASP A 61 -1.66 10.92 -3.09
CA ASP A 61 -0.92 11.54 -1.99
C ASP A 61 -0.61 10.53 -0.86
N ASP A 62 0.21 10.93 0.11
CA ASP A 62 0.58 10.16 1.31
C ASP A 62 -0.30 10.43 2.54
N SER A 63 -1.48 11.02 2.38
CA SER A 63 -2.47 11.12 3.45
C SER A 63 -3.23 9.81 3.57
N PHE A 64 -3.18 9.20 4.76
CA PHE A 64 -3.88 7.96 5.09
C PHE A 64 -4.79 8.16 6.30
N PRO A 65 -5.96 7.52 6.33
CA PRO A 65 -6.75 7.42 7.56
C PRO A 65 -5.93 6.69 8.63
N CYS A 66 -5.86 7.27 9.83
CA CYS A 66 -5.15 6.70 10.97
C CYS A 66 -6.09 6.54 12.16
N VAL A 67 -5.94 5.44 12.89
CA VAL A 67 -6.61 5.20 14.17
C VAL A 67 -5.61 5.36 15.31
N LYS A 68 -6.09 5.83 16.46
CA LYS A 68 -5.29 5.91 17.69
C LYS A 68 -5.79 4.84 18.68
N PRO A 69 -5.11 3.70 18.80
CA PRO A 69 -5.48 2.68 19.77
C PRO A 69 -5.45 3.25 21.20
N PRO A 70 -6.31 2.75 22.11
CA PRO A 70 -6.16 3.03 23.54
C PRO A 70 -4.73 2.67 23.97
N HIS A 71 -4.07 3.58 24.69
CA HIS A 71 -2.67 3.46 25.16
C HIS A 71 -1.57 3.61 24.09
N ALA A 72 -1.88 3.93 22.84
CA ALA A 72 -0.85 4.23 21.83
C ALA A 72 -0.40 5.70 21.87
N MET A 73 0.91 5.92 21.82
CA MET A 73 1.52 7.27 21.75
C MET A 73 1.32 7.94 20.38
N GLN A 74 1.15 7.16 19.32
CA GLN A 74 0.99 7.63 17.94
C GLN A 74 -0.17 6.92 17.26
N GLY A 75 -0.78 7.58 16.25
CA GLY A 75 -1.74 6.92 15.37
C GLY A 75 -1.05 5.87 14.51
N VAL A 76 -1.76 4.79 14.22
CA VAL A 76 -1.37 3.79 13.23
C VAL A 76 -2.29 3.93 12.03
N PRO A 77 -1.86 3.57 10.81
CA PRO A 77 -2.77 3.47 9.67
C PRO A 77 -4.01 2.66 10.04
N ALA A 78 -5.18 3.03 9.51
CA ALA A 78 -6.44 2.36 9.79
C ALA A 78 -6.61 1.03 9.01
N PHE A 79 -5.83 0.88 7.93
CA PHE A 79 -5.93 -0.17 6.92
C PHE A 79 -4.57 -0.86 6.70
N ALA A 80 -4.42 -1.71 5.68
CA ALA A 80 -3.20 -2.47 5.46
C ALA A 80 -1.93 -1.60 5.43
N TYR A 81 -0.95 -1.95 6.27
CA TYR A 81 0.34 -1.26 6.31
C TYR A 81 1.48 -2.24 6.52
N ALA A 82 2.67 -1.86 6.04
CA ALA A 82 3.88 -2.60 6.34
C ALA A 82 4.68 -1.96 7.48
N LEU A 83 5.26 -2.80 8.34
CA LEU A 83 6.20 -2.41 9.37
C LEU A 83 7.47 -1.78 8.76
N ARG A 84 8.24 -1.09 9.60
CA ARG A 84 9.52 -0.43 9.21
C ARG A 84 9.35 0.72 8.21
N ARG A 85 8.26 1.50 8.33
CA ARG A 85 8.01 2.71 7.51
C ARG A 85 7.92 2.43 6.00
N GLN A 86 7.33 1.30 5.64
CA GLN A 86 7.14 0.91 4.25
C GLN A 86 5.76 1.39 3.76
N LEU A 87 5.75 2.52 3.04
CA LEU A 87 4.51 3.16 2.55
C LEU A 87 3.84 2.40 1.40
N TRP A 88 4.56 1.53 0.69
CA TRP A 88 4.10 0.92 -0.56
C TRP A 88 2.85 0.05 -0.40
N VAL A 89 2.68 -0.62 0.75
CA VAL A 89 1.46 -1.41 1.03
C VAL A 89 0.24 -0.50 1.14
N ALA A 90 0.31 0.52 1.99
CA ALA A 90 -0.77 1.48 2.17
C ALA A 90 -1.07 2.26 0.88
N LEU A 91 -0.05 2.58 0.08
CA LEU A 91 -0.21 3.19 -1.23
C LEU A 91 -0.94 2.27 -2.22
N LEU A 92 -0.64 0.97 -2.24
CA LEU A 92 -1.32 0.04 -3.14
C LEU A 92 -2.76 -0.25 -2.75
N GLU A 93 -3.04 -0.36 -1.45
CA GLU A 93 -4.40 -0.43 -0.96
C GLU A 93 -5.19 0.85 -1.30
N LYS A 94 -4.59 2.03 -1.10
CA LYS A 94 -5.18 3.31 -1.51
C LYS A 94 -5.40 3.39 -3.03
N ALA A 95 -4.47 2.87 -3.83
CA ALA A 95 -4.60 2.79 -5.28
C ALA A 95 -5.78 1.91 -5.67
N PHE A 96 -5.92 0.78 -5.00
CA PHE A 96 -7.01 -0.16 -5.22
C PHE A 96 -8.36 0.47 -4.83
N ALA A 97 -8.45 1.13 -3.67
CA ALA A 97 -9.63 1.88 -3.27
C ALA A 97 -9.99 2.93 -4.33
N LYS A 98 -9.03 3.80 -4.72
CA LYS A 98 -9.23 4.83 -5.74
C LYS A 98 -9.69 4.29 -7.10
N LEU A 99 -9.27 3.08 -7.46
CA LEU A 99 -9.70 2.42 -8.69
C LEU A 99 -11.18 1.98 -8.62
N HIS A 100 -11.68 1.67 -7.43
CA HIS A 100 -12.99 1.07 -7.20
C HIS A 100 -14.05 2.02 -6.60
N GLY A 101 -13.68 3.24 -6.19
CA GLY A 101 -14.59 4.28 -5.70
C GLY A 101 -14.41 4.57 -4.22
#